data_AF-A0A1E3W6I2-F1
#
_entry.id   AF-A0A1E3W6I2-F1
#
_cell.length_a   1.000
_cell.length_b   1.000
_cell.length_c   1.000
_cell.angle_alpha   90.00
_cell.angle_beta   90.00
_cell.angle_gamma   90.00
#
_symmetry.space_group_name_H-M   'P 1'
#
loop_
_entity.id
_entity.type
_entity.pdbx_description
1 polymer ?
#
loop_
_entity_poly.entity_id
_entity_poly.type
_entity_poly.pdbx_seq_one_letter_code
_entity_poly.pdbx_strand_id
1 'polypeptide(L)' 'MLEVQGNVKNTSGSTMTVPTVVIALRDEKGEEISEWTTEVGTAELSAGEEAPFLRQIPSPPSNVRSLKVRFAKAD' A
#
# COMPACT_ATOMS: atom_id res chain seq x y z
N MET A 1 14.99 -4.50 8.34
CA MET A 1 13.79 -4.88 7.59
C MET A 1 12.58 -4.21 8.21
N LEU A 2 11.73 -3.60 7.38
CA LEU A 2 10.46 -3.02 7.75
C LEU A 2 9.36 -3.83 7.07
N GLU A 3 8.31 -4.19 7.80
CA GLU A 3 7.18 -4.94 7.27
C GLU A 3 5.93 -4.07 7.34
N VAL A 4 5.24 -3.96 6.21
CA VAL A 4 4.02 -3.16 6.07
C VAL A 4 2.90 -4.11 5.68
N GLN A 5 1.94 -4.25 6.59
CA GLN A 5 0.76 -5.10 6.42
C GLN A 5 -0.51 -4.27 6.56
N GLY A 6 -1.55 -4.65 5.82
CA GLY A 6 -2.85 -4.01 5.90
C GLY A 6 -3.90 -4.75 5.11
N ASN A 7 -5.14 -4.27 5.21
CA ASN A 7 -6.28 -4.81 4.50
C ASN A 7 -6.82 -3.73 3.56
N VAL A 8 -7.07 -4.10 2.31
CA VAL A 8 -7.78 -3.26 1.35
C VAL A 8 -9.22 -3.72 1.31
N LYS A 9 -10.15 -2.81 1.56
CA LYS A 9 -11.59 -3.08 1.56
C LYS A 9 -12.28 -2.30 0.46
N ASN A 10 -13.09 -2.99 -0.33
CA ASN A 10 -13.99 -2.34 -1.26
C ASN A 10 -15.18 -1.75 -0.49
N THR A 11 -15.26 -0.43 -0.42
CA THR A 11 -16.34 0.31 0.26
C THR A 11 -17.49 0.69 -0.68
N SER A 12 -17.37 0.37 -1.97
CA SER A 12 -18.39 0.62 -2.98
C SER A 12 -19.43 -0.50 -3.02
N GLY A 13 -20.54 -0.25 -3.74
CA GLY A 13 -21.61 -1.23 -3.97
C GLY A 13 -21.39 -2.16 -5.17
N SER A 14 -20.23 -2.09 -5.83
CA SER A 14 -19.92 -2.86 -7.05
C SER A 14 -18.54 -3.50 -6.95
N THR A 15 -18.28 -4.56 -7.72
CA THR A 15 -16.93 -5.13 -7.84
C THR A 15 -15.95 -4.08 -8.34
N MET A 16 -14.77 -4.01 -7.72
CA MET A 16 -13.70 -3.10 -8.11
C MET A 16 -12.39 -3.86 -8.29
N THR A 17 -11.66 -3.50 -9.35
CA THR A 17 -10.25 -3.88 -9.51
C THR A 17 -9.44 -3.29 -8.38
N VAL A 18 -8.61 -4.12 -7.75
CA VAL A 18 -7.78 -3.68 -6.64
C VAL A 18 -6.58 -2.91 -7.20
N PRO A 19 -6.44 -1.61 -6.89
CA PRO A 19 -5.29 -0.85 -7.37
C PRO A 19 -4.02 -1.33 -6.65
N THR A 20 -2.88 -1.26 -7.32
CA THR A 20 -1.59 -1.51 -6.69
C THR A 20 -1.41 -0.58 -5.48
N VAL A 21 -0.98 -1.13 -4.34
CA VAL A 21 -0.70 -0.33 -3.16
C VAL A 21 0.72 0.21 -3.27
N VAL A 22 0.85 1.52 -3.07
CA VAL A 22 2.11 2.25 -3.08
C VAL A 22 2.44 2.68 -1.65
N ILE A 23 3.63 2.31 -1.20
CA ILE A 23 4.16 2.61 0.12
C ILE A 23 5.33 3.57 -0.08
N ALA A 24 5.13 4.83 0.29
CA ALA A 24 6.17 5.84 0.26
C ALA A 24 6.74 6.06 1.66
N LEU A 25 8.06 5.92 1.79
CA LEU A 25 8.78 6.25 3.02
C LEU A 25 9.18 7.71 3.01
N ARG A 26 9.01 8.36 4.15
CA ARG A 26 9.24 9.79 4.29
C ARG A 26 10.20 10.09 5.43
N ASP A 27 11.02 11.12 5.21
CA ASP A 27 11.93 11.63 6.23
C ASP A 27 11.23 12.56 7.24
N GLU A 28 12.02 13.21 8.09
CA GLU A 28 11.54 14.16 9.11
C GLU A 28 10.87 15.41 8.52
N LYS A 29 11.24 15.78 7.29
CA LYS A 29 10.66 16.93 6.56
C LYS A 29 9.40 16.53 5.79
N GLY A 30 9.05 15.25 5.78
CA GLY A 30 7.93 14.71 5.01
C GLY A 30 8.26 14.46 3.54
N GLU A 31 9.54 14.52 3.15
CA GLU A 31 10.00 14.25 1.78
C GLU A 31 9.99 12.75 1.51
N GLU A 32 9.49 12.33 0.35
CA GLU A 32 9.47 10.93 -0.06
C GLU A 32 10.86 10.50 -0.50
N ILE A 33 11.52 9.71 0.36
CA ILE A 33 12.90 9.28 0.15
C ILE A 33 13.00 7.92 -0.52
N SER A 34 11.91 7.15 -0.54
CA SER A 34 11.84 5.86 -1.23
C SER A 34 10.39 5.43 -1.43
N GLU A 35 10.14 4.62 -2.46
CA GLU A 35 8.82 4.10 -2.82
C GLU A 35 8.88 2.60 -3.12
N TRP A 36 7.87 1.86 -2.65
CA TRP A 36 7.64 0.46 -2.99
C TRP A 36 6.20 0.24 -3.42
N THR A 37 6.01 -0.69 -4.34
CA THR A 37 4.70 -1.17 -4.75
C THR A 37 4.46 -2.58 -4.23
N THR A 38 3.20 -2.88 -3.95
CA THR A 38 2.74 -4.22 -3.61
C THR A 38 1.36 -4.47 -4.19
N GLU A 39 1.19 -5.67 -4.71
CA GLU A 39 -0.12 -6.16 -5.13
C GLU A 39 -0.86 -6.69 -3.89
N VAL A 40 -2.18 -6.62 -3.95
CA VAL A 40 -3.07 -7.26 -2.98
C VAL A 40 -3.30 -8.69 -3.47
N GLY A 41 -3.51 -9.65 -2.57
CA GLY A 41 -3.64 -11.07 -2.94
C GLY A 41 -4.81 -11.42 -3.88
N THR A 42 -5.64 -10.46 -4.27
CA THR A 42 -6.70 -10.58 -5.26
C THR A 42 -6.65 -9.39 -6.23
N ALA A 43 -6.97 -9.66 -7.50
CA ALA A 43 -7.07 -8.63 -8.54
C ALA A 43 -8.38 -7.84 -8.45
N GLU A 44 -9.43 -8.40 -7.87
CA GLU A 44 -10.75 -7.80 -7.76
C GLU A 44 -11.33 -8.04 -6.36
N LEU A 45 -12.11 -7.08 -5.86
CA LEU A 45 -12.86 -7.19 -4.61
C LEU A 45 -14.34 -6.96 -4.88
N SER A 46 -15.19 -7.88 -4.44
CA SER A 46 -16.64 -7.70 -4.45
C SER A 46 -17.05 -6.57 -3.49
N ALA A 47 -18.30 -6.10 -3.61
CA ALA A 47 -18.84 -5.07 -2.71
C ALA A 47 -18.70 -5.48 -1.23
N GLY A 48 -18.02 -4.68 -0.43
CA GLY A 48 -17.79 -4.94 0.99
C GLY A 48 -16.69 -5.95 1.30
N GLU A 49 -16.10 -6.59 0.28
CA GLU A 49 -15.01 -7.57 0.43
C GLU A 49 -13.70 -6.87 0.82
N GLU A 50 -12.83 -7.59 1.54
CA GLU A 50 -11.50 -7.13 1.88
C GLU A 50 -10.43 -8.20 1.60
N ALA A 51 -9.24 -7.75 1.24
CA ALA A 51 -8.09 -8.62 1.03
C ALA A 51 -6.84 -8.06 1.72
N PRO A 52 -6.01 -8.92 2.32
CA PRO A 52 -4.77 -8.51 2.95
C PRO A 52 -3.67 -8.24 1.90
N PHE A 53 -2.75 -7.36 2.24
CA PHE A 53 -1.47 -7.20 1.56
C PHE A 53 -0.32 -7.23 2.58
N LEU A 54 0.83 -7.71 2.14
CA LEU A 54 2.05 -7.74 2.93
C LEU A 54 3.22 -7.29 2.06
N ARG A 55 3.98 -6.30 2.52
CA ARG A 55 5.22 -5.87 1.88
C ARG A 55 6.36 -5.83 2.87
N GLN A 56 7.41 -6.58 2.54
CA GLN A 56 8.67 -6.55 3.26
C GLN A 56 9.66 -5.63 2.54
N ILE A 57 10.20 -4.67 3.28
CA ILE A 57 11.21 -3.71 2.85
C ILE A 57 12.53 -4.11 3.53
N PRO A 58 13.44 -4.82 2.83
CA PRO A 58 14.61 -5.43 3.46
C PRO A 58 15.58 -4.39 4.07
N SER A 59 15.80 -3.28 3.35
CA SER A 59 16.74 -2.21 3.73
C SER A 59 16.07 -0.84 3.67
N PRO A 60 15.20 -0.50 4.64
CA PRO A 60 14.63 0.84 4.71
C PRO A 60 15.75 1.85 5.00
N PRO A 61 15.71 3.06 4.42
CA PRO A 61 16.65 4.13 4.77
C PRO A 61 16.62 4.43 6.27
N SER A 62 17.76 4.80 6.86
CA SER A 62 17.86 5.07 8.30
C SER A 62 17.18 6.36 8.74
N ASN A 63 16.93 7.28 7.81
CA ASN A 63 16.28 8.57 8.02
C ASN A 63 14.74 8.52 7.87
N VAL A 64 14.15 7.34 7.72
CA VAL A 64 12.68 7.18 7.66
C VAL A 64 12.07 7.59 9.00
N ARG A 65 11.10 8.52 8.96
CA ARG A 65 10.30 8.94 10.12
C ARG A 65 8.83 8.57 10.00
N SER A 66 8.31 8.50 8.77
CA SER A 66 6.90 8.18 8.53
C SER A 66 6.70 7.38 7.25
N LEU A 67 5.55 6.73 7.18
CA LEU A 67 5.08 5.99 6.02
C LEU A 67 3.82 6.64 5.48
N LYS A 68 3.68 6.67 4.16
CA LYS A 68 2.42 6.97 3.48
C LYS A 68 2.02 5.79 2.63
N VAL A 69 0.80 5.31 2.85
CA VAL A 69 0.18 4.28 2.01
C VAL A 69 -0.86 4.95 1.12
N ARG A 70 -0.79 4.67 -0.18
CA ARG A 70 -1.74 5.18 -1.17
C ARG A 70 -2.03 4.11 -2.21
N PHE A 71 -3.16 4.21 -2.88
CA PHE A 71 -3.41 3.42 -4.08
C PHE A 71 -2.71 4.09 -5.27
N ALA A 72 -2.06 3.29 -6.12
CA ALA A 72 -1.74 3.70 -7.47
C ALA A 72 -3.05 4.07 -8.18
N LYS A 73 -2.99 5.00 -9.12
CA LYS A 73 -4.19 5.35 -9.89
C LYS A 73 -4.73 4.08 -10.53
N ALA A 74 -5.97 3.73 -10.21
CA ALA A 74 -6.69 2.71 -10.96
C ALA A 74 -7.10 3.35 -12.29
N ASP A 75 -6.73 2.71 -13.40
CA ASP A 75 -7.28 3.02 -14.72
C ASP A 75 -8.74 2.56 -14.83
#